data_AF-A0A2V2Z4A9-F1
#
_entry.id   AF-A0A2V2Z4A9-F1
#
_cell.length_a   1.000
_cell.length_b   1.000
_cell.length_c   1.000
_cell.angle_alpha   90.00
_cell.angle_beta   90.00
_cell.angle_gamma   90.00
#
_symmetry.space_group_name_H-M   'P 1'
#
loop_
_entity.id
_entity.type
_entity.pdbx_description
1 polymer ?
#
loop_
_entity_poly.entity_id
_entity_poly.type
_entity_poly.pdbx_seq_one_letter_code
_entity_poly.pdbx_strand_id
1 'polypeptide(L)'
;MNKNRVKTIMMLVVAIMAILFVCPQTGFAEENRTSDVVIKDWEIQWFNDKTQSADSPSTIEPWVKAGVRSPITEIPKGYNGAWVHIVIPATTSWKAPGLLISQMSGLDISIYENKNLLYHSTRDFSFDRNMVLTTLTPNPRPSNFYIRITSLDRAGVISPIRIGDYNALTQSFITQELPSLMLGSSVAFVGLIMLLISGYLNSQQRKAWVALSLMALATSIMISTYSTLPYTYFEQYGKLLQFLFDVSMLVVFPALHLYTASIFEGKLLFYRTFGRWFAGYSAFCFLILILNECIGDSFYFIYKLFTFYLLAPMLLIHLFLVLSQSVIQSVRGNKNSLILAMGFLVFTMTFVVDLFMVFISDRMKLNYLWKFGIVLLIISLIIVLARRISADYKKLVSYSKELELFNGRLQREEKLKFISELAASIAHEVRNPLQVTRGFLQLISGKSDEQSKMHFSMAISELDRASTIITDFLTFAKPELDNNVITMDIQHELQTIETIISPMAALSGAALQVDIPNKIYVIGNPSKFKQAIMNMVKNSIEAIQSHENGIVGINVHEENGMAVIRISDNGEGMEAEQIAKLGEPYYSTKTKGTGLGLMVTFRIIEVMEGTLQFRSEKGKGTEALIRFPIASEF
;
A
#
# COMPACT_ATOMS: atom_id res chain seq x y z
N MET A 1 -14.63 19.91 -4.88
CA MET A 1 -14.96 18.77 -3.99
C MET A 1 -16.13 18.01 -4.60
N ASN A 2 -15.97 16.76 -5.05
CA ASN A 2 -17.04 16.06 -5.78
C ASN A 2 -18.10 15.56 -4.77
N LYS A 3 -19.32 16.12 -4.82
CA LYS A 3 -20.45 15.86 -3.91
C LYS A 3 -20.71 14.36 -3.70
N ASN A 4 -20.40 13.56 -4.74
CA ASN A 4 -20.54 12.11 -4.72
C ASN A 4 -19.60 11.42 -3.73
N ARG A 5 -18.34 11.86 -3.55
CA ARG A 5 -17.40 11.21 -2.61
C ARG A 5 -17.84 11.35 -1.15
N VAL A 6 -18.34 12.52 -0.77
CA VAL A 6 -18.86 12.76 0.60
C VAL A 6 -20.11 11.91 0.84
N LYS A 7 -20.99 11.80 -0.17
CA LYS A 7 -22.20 10.98 -0.09
C LYS A 7 -21.89 9.48 0.03
N THR A 8 -20.90 8.97 -0.71
CA THR A 8 -20.46 7.57 -0.59
C THR A 8 -19.86 7.26 0.78
N ILE A 9 -19.03 8.16 1.32
CA ILE A 9 -18.44 8.00 2.66
C ILE A 9 -19.56 8.02 3.72
N MET A 10 -20.50 8.95 3.62
CA MET A 10 -21.62 9.05 4.55
C MET A 10 -22.54 7.81 4.48
N MET A 11 -22.79 7.29 3.27
CA MET A 11 -23.60 6.08 3.07
C MET A 11 -22.89 4.83 3.59
N LEU A 12 -21.56 4.73 3.47
CA LEU A 12 -20.77 3.65 4.05
C LEU A 12 -20.74 3.73 5.59
N VAL A 13 -20.62 4.93 6.15
CA VAL A 13 -20.71 5.16 7.60
C VAL A 13 -22.10 4.78 8.12
N VAL A 14 -23.17 5.14 7.40
CA VAL A 14 -24.54 4.73 7.75
C VAL A 14 -24.73 3.22 7.61
N ALA A 15 -24.14 2.58 6.61
CA ALA A 15 -24.18 1.12 6.46
C ALA A 15 -23.41 0.41 7.58
N ILE A 16 -22.24 0.94 7.99
CA ILE A 16 -21.49 0.43 9.15
C ILE A 16 -22.27 0.68 10.45
N MET A 17 -22.94 1.82 10.60
CA MET A 17 -23.84 2.08 11.73
C MET A 17 -24.99 1.08 11.76
N ALA A 18 -25.63 0.81 10.61
CA ALA A 18 -26.68 -0.19 10.50
C ALA A 18 -26.14 -1.59 10.86
N ILE A 19 -24.95 -1.97 10.39
CA ILE A 19 -24.32 -3.26 10.73
C ILE A 19 -23.93 -3.33 12.21
N LEU A 20 -23.45 -2.25 12.83
CA LEU A 20 -23.11 -2.24 14.26
C LEU A 20 -24.35 -2.24 15.17
N PHE A 21 -25.46 -1.65 14.72
CA PHE A 21 -26.77 -1.72 15.40
C PHE A 21 -27.48 -3.07 15.16
N VAL A 22 -27.24 -3.72 14.02
CA VAL A 22 -27.82 -5.02 13.63
C VAL A 22 -26.94 -6.20 14.06
N CYS A 23 -25.64 -5.97 14.31
CA CYS A 23 -24.79 -6.96 14.95
C CYS A 23 -25.48 -7.27 16.28
N PRO A 24 -25.96 -8.51 16.45
CA PRO A 24 -26.95 -8.77 17.47
C PRO A 24 -26.37 -8.31 18.80
N GLN A 25 -27.26 -7.98 19.71
CA GLN A 25 -27.05 -8.46 21.06
C GLN A 25 -26.77 -9.96 20.98
N THR A 26 -25.55 -10.38 20.64
CA THR A 26 -24.94 -11.58 21.21
C THR A 26 -24.61 -11.20 22.65
N GLY A 27 -25.62 -10.72 23.39
CA GLY A 27 -25.89 -11.38 24.63
C GLY A 27 -25.98 -12.84 24.23
N PHE A 28 -24.95 -13.60 24.62
CA PHE A 28 -25.15 -15.00 24.92
C PHE A 28 -26.56 -15.09 25.47
N ALA A 29 -27.44 -15.75 24.71
CA ALA A 29 -28.83 -15.88 25.08
C ALA A 29 -28.83 -16.11 26.59
N GLU A 30 -29.52 -15.25 27.34
CA GLU A 30 -30.01 -15.65 28.65
C GLU A 30 -30.94 -16.82 28.30
N GLU A 31 -30.32 -17.99 28.14
CA GLU A 31 -30.99 -19.26 28.24
C GLU A 31 -31.72 -19.10 29.57
N ASN A 32 -33.05 -18.95 29.49
CA ASN A 32 -33.94 -18.92 30.63
C ASN A 32 -33.70 -20.22 31.40
N ARG A 33 -32.66 -20.25 32.23
CA ARG A 33 -32.40 -21.30 33.20
C ARG A 33 -33.37 -21.00 34.33
N THR A 34 -34.56 -21.54 34.17
CA THR A 34 -35.77 -21.33 35.00
C THR A 34 -35.61 -21.70 36.47
N SER A 35 -34.42 -22.13 36.89
CA SER A 35 -34.10 -22.53 38.25
C SER A 35 -33.25 -21.53 39.03
N ASP A 36 -32.81 -20.40 38.48
CA ASP A 36 -31.96 -19.45 39.22
C ASP A 36 -32.81 -18.37 39.91
N VAL A 37 -32.53 -18.11 41.19
CA VAL A 37 -33.11 -16.97 41.91
C VAL A 37 -32.19 -15.77 41.80
N VAL A 38 -32.76 -14.62 41.43
CA VAL A 38 -32.03 -13.37 41.22
C VAL A 38 -32.45 -12.32 42.24
N ILE A 39 -31.54 -11.95 43.14
CA ILE A 39 -31.71 -10.87 44.11
C ILE A 39 -31.21 -9.57 43.47
N LYS A 40 -32.08 -8.55 43.45
CA LYS A 40 -31.81 -7.24 42.82
C LYS A 40 -31.70 -6.10 43.83
N ASP A 41 -32.15 -6.31 45.05
CA ASP A 41 -32.19 -5.29 46.10
C ASP A 41 -31.50 -5.86 47.35
N TRP A 42 -30.77 -5.00 48.06
CA TRP A 42 -30.01 -5.34 49.26
C TRP A 42 -29.93 -4.12 50.18
N GLU A 43 -29.39 -4.31 51.37
CA GLU A 43 -29.21 -3.22 52.34
C GLU A 43 -27.72 -3.00 52.59
N ILE A 44 -27.29 -1.74 52.71
CA ILE A 44 -25.90 -1.36 52.97
C ILE A 44 -25.81 -0.58 54.27
N GLN A 45 -24.80 -0.89 55.07
CA GLN A 45 -24.44 -0.15 56.27
C GLN A 45 -22.94 0.15 56.25
N TRP A 46 -22.55 1.42 56.37
CA TRP A 46 -21.14 1.81 56.38
C TRP A 46 -20.48 1.55 57.73
N PHE A 47 -19.20 1.16 57.73
CA PHE A 47 -18.44 0.95 58.97
C PHE A 47 -17.05 1.59 58.94
N ASN A 48 -16.52 1.79 60.15
CA ASN A 48 -15.16 2.23 60.40
C ASN A 48 -14.50 1.23 61.35
N ASP A 49 -13.37 0.66 60.92
CA ASP A 49 -12.63 -0.36 61.69
C ASP A 49 -12.15 0.12 63.06
N LYS A 50 -12.08 1.44 63.29
CA LYS A 50 -11.70 2.01 64.58
C LYS A 50 -12.79 1.88 65.65
N THR A 51 -14.04 1.63 65.26
CA THR A 51 -15.20 1.74 66.17
C THR A 51 -16.11 0.51 66.20
N GLN A 52 -15.94 -0.47 65.30
CA GLN A 52 -16.84 -1.64 65.19
C GLN A 52 -16.06 -2.97 65.19
N SER A 53 -16.69 -4.04 65.72
CA SER A 53 -16.11 -5.38 65.74
C SER A 53 -16.12 -6.01 64.34
N ALA A 54 -15.08 -6.77 64.01
CA ALA A 54 -14.88 -7.36 62.68
C ALA A 54 -15.99 -8.34 62.24
N ASP A 55 -16.69 -8.96 63.19
CA ASP A 55 -17.53 -10.13 62.95
C ASP A 55 -19.04 -9.84 62.93
N SER A 56 -19.48 -8.59 63.09
CA SER A 56 -20.90 -8.25 63.10
C SER A 56 -21.16 -6.80 62.68
N PRO A 57 -22.29 -6.53 61.97
CA PRO A 57 -22.72 -5.17 61.65
C PRO A 57 -23.02 -4.35 62.92
N SER A 58 -23.00 -3.02 62.77
CA SER A 58 -23.34 -2.10 63.86
C SER A 58 -24.82 -2.19 64.22
N THR A 59 -25.13 -2.02 65.50
CA THR A 59 -26.50 -1.85 65.98
C THR A 59 -26.98 -0.40 65.94
N ILE A 60 -26.08 0.55 65.67
CA ILE A 60 -26.33 2.00 65.79
C ILE A 60 -26.50 2.66 64.42
N GLU A 61 -25.72 2.27 63.43
CA GLU A 61 -25.77 2.86 62.08
C GLU A 61 -27.01 2.35 61.31
N PRO A 62 -27.72 3.20 60.55
CA PRO A 62 -28.90 2.77 59.81
C PRO A 62 -28.53 1.95 58.57
N TRP A 63 -29.37 0.97 58.24
CA TRP A 63 -29.33 0.27 56.96
C TRP A 63 -29.95 1.14 55.86
N VAL A 64 -29.21 1.33 54.78
CA VAL A 64 -29.66 2.07 53.59
C VAL A 64 -30.01 1.09 52.50
N LYS A 65 -31.20 1.21 51.91
CA LYS A 65 -31.59 0.36 50.78
C LYS A 65 -30.75 0.70 49.55
N ALA A 66 -30.19 -0.33 48.94
CA ALA A 66 -29.46 -0.27 47.70
C ALA A 66 -29.94 -1.40 46.78
N GLY A 67 -29.55 -1.36 45.52
CA GLY A 67 -29.96 -2.39 44.57
C GLY A 67 -29.36 -2.14 43.21
N VAL A 68 -29.63 -3.04 42.27
CA VAL A 68 -29.10 -2.97 40.90
C VAL A 68 -29.47 -1.66 40.21
N ARG A 69 -30.63 -1.08 40.54
CA ARG A 69 -31.11 0.20 39.98
C ARG A 69 -30.51 1.43 40.64
N SER A 70 -29.93 1.29 41.83
CA SER A 70 -29.32 2.38 42.58
C SER A 70 -28.16 1.82 43.42
N PRO A 71 -27.08 1.36 42.77
CA PRO A 71 -25.95 0.78 43.49
C PRO A 71 -25.24 1.87 44.28
N ILE A 72 -25.11 1.65 45.58
CA ILE A 72 -24.37 2.54 46.47
C ILE A 72 -23.01 1.89 46.69
N THR A 73 -21.95 2.48 46.14
CA THR A 73 -20.60 1.89 46.19
C THR A 73 -19.51 2.86 46.62
N GLU A 74 -19.70 4.18 46.54
CA GLU A 74 -18.69 5.15 46.97
C GLU A 74 -18.63 5.22 48.50
N ILE A 75 -17.44 5.01 49.05
CA ILE A 75 -17.24 5.04 50.51
C ILE A 75 -17.31 6.50 50.99
N PRO A 76 -18.21 6.85 51.93
CA PRO A 76 -18.27 8.20 52.47
C PRO A 76 -17.01 8.54 53.30
N LYS A 77 -16.66 9.83 53.37
CA LYS A 77 -15.49 10.28 54.13
C LYS A 77 -15.60 9.84 55.60
N GLY A 78 -14.56 9.17 56.10
CA GLY A 78 -14.47 8.69 57.48
C GLY A 78 -14.93 7.24 57.70
N TYR A 79 -15.33 6.53 56.64
CA TYR A 79 -15.60 5.10 56.66
C TYR A 79 -14.50 4.32 55.90
N ASN A 80 -14.38 3.03 56.19
CA ASN A 80 -13.35 2.14 55.60
C ASN A 80 -13.96 1.03 54.73
N GLY A 81 -15.28 0.87 54.79
CA GLY A 81 -15.96 -0.22 54.12
C GLY A 81 -17.46 -0.23 54.37
N ALA A 82 -18.13 -1.24 53.82
CA ALA A 82 -19.57 -1.42 53.90
C ALA A 82 -19.93 -2.87 54.26
N TRP A 83 -20.93 -3.02 55.12
CA TRP A 83 -21.69 -4.25 55.28
C TRP A 83 -22.83 -4.27 54.27
N VAL A 84 -23.00 -5.39 53.58
CA VAL A 84 -24.14 -5.64 52.69
C VAL A 84 -24.97 -6.76 53.29
N HIS A 85 -26.24 -6.49 53.56
CA HIS A 85 -27.20 -7.46 54.07
C HIS A 85 -28.10 -7.94 52.94
N ILE A 86 -28.20 -9.27 52.81
CA ILE A 86 -29.04 -9.94 51.83
C ILE A 86 -29.78 -11.09 52.49
N VAL A 87 -31.02 -11.32 52.06
CA VAL A 87 -31.83 -12.46 52.50
C VAL A 87 -31.84 -13.49 51.40
N ILE A 88 -31.23 -14.65 51.68
CA ILE A 88 -31.21 -15.78 50.75
C ILE A 88 -32.47 -16.64 50.99
N PRO A 89 -33.28 -16.94 49.96
CA PRO A 89 -34.43 -17.83 50.10
C PRO A 89 -34.02 -19.29 50.32
N ALA A 90 -34.99 -20.17 50.61
CA ALA A 90 -34.72 -21.59 50.82
C ALA A 90 -33.95 -22.22 49.65
N THR A 91 -32.85 -22.92 49.95
CA THR A 91 -31.89 -23.45 48.96
C THR A 91 -31.99 -24.97 48.76
N THR A 92 -33.00 -25.63 49.33
CA THR A 92 -33.20 -27.08 49.24
C THR A 92 -33.58 -27.58 47.84
N SER A 93 -33.94 -26.69 46.92
CA SER A 93 -34.25 -27.04 45.53
C SER A 93 -33.01 -27.45 44.72
N TRP A 94 -31.81 -27.11 45.17
CA TRP A 94 -30.55 -27.44 44.48
C TRP A 94 -29.74 -28.46 45.27
N LYS A 95 -29.09 -29.40 44.57
CA LYS A 95 -28.20 -30.41 45.21
C LYS A 95 -26.94 -29.77 45.77
N ALA A 96 -26.40 -28.79 45.05
CA ALA A 96 -25.27 -27.98 45.46
C ALA A 96 -25.63 -26.51 45.21
N PRO A 97 -26.31 -25.84 46.17
CA PRO A 97 -26.64 -24.44 45.99
C PRO A 97 -25.37 -23.59 46.00
N GLY A 98 -25.32 -22.60 45.11
CA GLY A 98 -24.22 -21.66 45.01
C GLY A 98 -24.73 -20.23 44.98
N LEU A 99 -23.84 -19.30 45.30
CA LEU A 99 -24.05 -17.87 45.22
C LEU A 99 -23.02 -17.27 44.27
N LEU A 100 -23.49 -16.50 43.28
CA LEU A 100 -22.68 -15.78 42.31
C LEU A 100 -23.00 -14.28 42.36
N ILE A 101 -21.99 -13.48 42.67
CA ILE A 101 -22.01 -12.02 42.55
C ILE A 101 -21.07 -11.66 41.40
N SER A 102 -21.63 -11.44 40.21
CA SER A 102 -20.86 -11.22 38.97
C SER A 102 -20.01 -9.93 38.96
N GLN A 103 -20.37 -8.93 39.77
CA GLN A 103 -19.61 -7.70 39.91
C GLN A 103 -19.87 -7.06 41.27
N MET A 104 -18.79 -6.80 42.00
CA MET A 104 -18.77 -5.97 43.20
C MET A 104 -17.44 -5.20 43.28
N SER A 105 -17.41 -4.15 44.09
CA SER A 105 -16.21 -3.39 44.40
C SER A 105 -15.77 -3.70 45.83
N GLY A 106 -14.52 -4.15 46.02
CA GLY A 106 -13.97 -4.55 47.31
C GLY A 106 -12.60 -5.22 47.21
N LEU A 107 -11.70 -4.90 48.13
CA LEU A 107 -10.36 -5.50 48.24
C LEU A 107 -10.33 -6.66 49.23
N ASP A 108 -10.98 -6.50 50.40
CA ASP A 108 -11.21 -7.59 51.34
C ASP A 108 -12.71 -7.82 51.53
N ILE A 109 -13.11 -9.08 51.29
CA ILE A 109 -14.50 -9.51 51.22
C ILE A 109 -14.68 -10.72 52.11
N SER A 110 -15.58 -10.60 53.08
CA SER A 110 -15.94 -11.67 53.99
C SER A 110 -17.44 -11.87 53.98
N ILE A 111 -17.91 -13.11 53.72
CA ILE A 111 -19.33 -13.46 53.73
C ILE A 111 -19.63 -14.29 54.96
N TYR A 112 -20.63 -13.86 55.72
CA TYR A 112 -21.09 -14.51 56.93
C TYR A 112 -22.54 -15.00 56.78
N GLU A 113 -22.82 -16.21 57.24
CA GLU A 113 -24.16 -16.76 57.44
C GLU A 113 -24.35 -17.06 58.93
N ASN A 114 -25.34 -16.43 59.57
CA ASN A 114 -25.61 -16.62 61.00
C ASN A 114 -24.35 -16.45 61.90
N LYS A 115 -23.46 -15.50 61.56
CA LYS A 115 -22.14 -15.23 62.18
C LYS A 115 -21.02 -16.22 61.89
N ASN A 116 -21.26 -17.28 61.11
CA ASN A 116 -20.21 -18.18 60.63
C ASN A 116 -19.62 -17.63 59.32
N LEU A 117 -18.29 -17.57 59.24
CA LEU A 117 -17.58 -17.18 58.03
C LEU A 117 -17.70 -18.28 56.97
N LEU A 118 -18.28 -17.95 55.81
CA LEU A 118 -18.46 -18.85 54.67
C LEU A 118 -17.45 -18.63 53.55
N TYR A 119 -17.04 -17.39 53.35
CA TYR A 119 -16.11 -17.00 52.30
C TYR A 119 -15.24 -15.85 52.79
N HIS A 120 -13.96 -15.89 52.46
CA HIS A 120 -13.01 -14.82 52.75
C HIS A 120 -12.03 -14.71 51.60
N SER A 121 -11.80 -13.49 51.11
CA SER A 121 -10.82 -13.18 50.07
C SER A 121 -10.26 -11.80 50.31
N THR A 122 -8.93 -11.68 50.27
CA THR A 122 -8.19 -10.44 50.55
C THR A 122 -7.21 -10.17 49.43
N ARG A 123 -7.25 -8.97 48.85
CA ARG A 123 -6.32 -8.54 47.81
C ARG A 123 -5.35 -7.51 48.35
N ASP A 124 -4.08 -7.68 48.04
CA ASP A 124 -2.99 -6.78 48.41
C ASP A 124 -2.62 -5.78 47.29
N PHE A 125 -3.49 -5.61 46.30
CA PHE A 125 -3.36 -4.75 45.12
C PHE A 125 -4.64 -3.93 44.92
N SER A 126 -4.59 -2.80 44.22
CA SER A 126 -5.69 -1.80 44.20
C SER A 126 -6.79 -2.03 43.14
N PHE A 127 -6.80 -3.19 42.47
CA PHE A 127 -7.90 -3.57 41.57
C PHE A 127 -9.13 -4.03 42.37
N ASP A 128 -10.03 -3.07 42.63
CA ASP A 128 -11.22 -3.22 43.47
C ASP A 128 -12.37 -4.02 42.82
N ARG A 129 -12.34 -4.28 41.52
CA ARG A 129 -13.39 -5.07 40.86
C ARG A 129 -13.24 -6.55 41.21
N ASN A 130 -14.21 -7.08 41.93
CA ASN A 130 -14.21 -8.45 42.40
C ASN A 130 -15.44 -9.21 41.91
N MET A 131 -15.33 -10.53 41.93
CA MET A 131 -16.40 -11.46 41.66
C MET A 131 -16.37 -12.54 42.73
N VAL A 132 -17.53 -12.87 43.29
CA VAL A 132 -17.63 -13.92 44.30
C VAL A 132 -18.47 -15.07 43.77
N LEU A 133 -17.89 -16.26 43.79
CA LEU A 133 -18.56 -17.53 43.54
C LEU A 133 -18.28 -18.46 44.71
N THR A 134 -19.30 -18.79 45.50
CA THR A 134 -19.15 -19.66 46.67
C THR A 134 -20.27 -20.69 46.78
N THR A 135 -19.99 -21.81 47.45
CA THR A 135 -21.00 -22.84 47.76
C THR A 135 -21.81 -22.43 48.98
N LEU A 136 -23.11 -22.69 48.96
CA LEU A 136 -24.02 -22.51 50.09
C LEU A 136 -24.35 -23.86 50.73
N THR A 137 -24.74 -23.83 52.00
CA THR A 137 -25.34 -25.00 52.64
C THR A 137 -26.83 -25.10 52.27
N PRO A 138 -27.37 -26.29 51.95
CA PRO A 138 -28.81 -26.45 51.71
C PRO A 138 -29.62 -26.13 52.98
N ASN A 139 -30.48 -25.11 52.92
CA ASN A 139 -31.28 -24.66 54.05
C ASN A 139 -32.76 -24.56 53.66
N PRO A 140 -33.68 -25.23 54.40
CA PRO A 140 -35.11 -25.19 54.10
C PRO A 140 -35.79 -23.84 54.43
N ARG A 141 -35.10 -22.93 55.13
CA ARG A 141 -35.64 -21.61 55.51
C ARG A 141 -34.78 -20.48 54.94
N PRO A 142 -35.37 -19.29 54.72
CA PRO A 142 -34.59 -18.11 54.38
C PRO A 142 -33.53 -17.80 55.44
N SER A 143 -32.34 -17.40 55.00
CA SER A 143 -31.19 -17.13 55.87
C SER A 143 -30.61 -15.74 55.59
N ASN A 144 -30.18 -15.07 56.67
CA ASN A 144 -29.56 -13.75 56.58
C ASN A 144 -28.07 -13.90 56.31
N PHE A 145 -27.61 -13.21 55.26
CA PHE A 145 -26.22 -13.17 54.85
C PHE A 145 -25.70 -11.75 55.00
N TYR A 146 -24.50 -11.63 55.56
CA TYR A 146 -23.81 -10.36 55.75
C TYR A 146 -22.47 -10.41 55.01
N ILE A 147 -22.27 -9.49 54.08
CA ILE A 147 -21.03 -9.36 53.32
C ILE A 147 -20.29 -8.14 53.84
N ARG A 148 -19.15 -8.34 54.50
CA ARG A 148 -18.23 -7.26 54.86
C ARG A 148 -17.34 -6.97 53.67
N ILE A 149 -17.26 -5.71 53.27
CA ILE A 149 -16.45 -5.26 52.14
C ILE A 149 -15.58 -4.09 52.60
N THR A 150 -14.27 -4.24 52.54
CA THR A 150 -13.28 -3.17 52.78
C THR A 150 -12.57 -2.80 51.48
N SER A 151 -12.30 -1.52 51.27
CA SER A 151 -11.64 -1.00 50.06
C SER A 151 -11.12 0.42 50.28
N LEU A 152 -10.37 0.95 49.32
CA LEU A 152 -9.84 2.31 49.36
C LEU A 152 -10.88 3.37 48.97
N ASP A 153 -11.50 3.22 47.79
CA ASP A 153 -12.40 4.24 47.21
C ASP A 153 -13.86 3.76 47.13
N ARG A 154 -14.09 2.47 46.84
CA ARG A 154 -15.43 1.92 46.60
C ARG A 154 -15.63 0.55 47.25
N ALA A 155 -16.74 0.38 47.98
CA ALA A 155 -17.17 -0.86 48.60
C ALA A 155 -18.67 -1.08 48.37
N GLY A 156 -19.05 -2.16 47.69
CA GLY A 156 -20.46 -2.49 47.48
C GLY A 156 -20.72 -3.48 46.35
N VAL A 157 -21.93 -4.04 46.32
CA VAL A 157 -22.41 -4.92 45.25
C VAL A 157 -22.93 -4.08 44.08
N ILE A 158 -22.61 -4.50 42.87
CA ILE A 158 -22.96 -3.77 41.63
C ILE A 158 -23.94 -4.57 40.78
N SER A 159 -23.72 -5.89 40.67
CA SER A 159 -24.54 -6.77 39.85
C SER A 159 -25.64 -7.45 40.66
N PRO A 160 -26.73 -7.92 40.01
CA PRO A 160 -27.67 -8.84 40.66
C PRO A 160 -26.94 -10.07 41.22
N ILE A 161 -27.37 -10.50 42.40
CA ILE A 161 -26.85 -11.71 43.06
C ILE A 161 -27.67 -12.88 42.55
N ARG A 162 -27.00 -13.90 42.00
CA ARG A 162 -27.64 -15.10 41.47
C ARG A 162 -27.42 -16.27 42.41
N ILE A 163 -28.49 -17.02 42.66
CA ILE A 163 -28.51 -18.21 43.50
C ILE A 163 -29.06 -19.35 42.66
N GLY A 164 -28.34 -20.45 42.60
CA GLY A 164 -28.66 -21.55 41.69
C GLY A 164 -27.77 -22.77 41.94
N ASP A 165 -27.76 -23.70 40.99
CA ASP A 165 -26.84 -24.84 41.05
C ASP A 165 -25.40 -24.36 40.83
N TYR A 166 -24.49 -24.74 41.74
CA TYR A 166 -23.10 -24.28 41.73
C TYR A 166 -22.37 -24.58 40.42
N ASN A 167 -22.60 -25.75 39.81
CA ASN A 167 -21.95 -26.10 38.54
C ASN A 167 -22.46 -25.21 37.39
N ALA A 168 -23.78 -24.96 37.36
CA ALA A 168 -24.39 -24.07 36.37
C ALA A 168 -23.89 -22.62 36.51
N LEU A 169 -23.77 -22.14 37.75
CA LEU A 169 -23.22 -20.81 38.06
C LEU A 169 -21.74 -20.71 37.68
N THR A 170 -20.95 -21.77 37.92
CA THR A 170 -19.53 -21.83 37.53
C THR A 170 -19.35 -21.79 36.01
N GLN A 171 -20.21 -22.48 35.26
CA GLN A 171 -20.22 -22.40 33.79
C GLN A 171 -20.57 -20.98 33.32
N SER A 172 -21.59 -20.34 33.91
CA SER A 172 -21.94 -18.95 33.63
C SER A 172 -20.80 -17.98 33.96
N PHE A 173 -20.07 -18.25 35.03
CA PHE A 173 -18.91 -17.47 35.45
C PHE A 173 -17.80 -17.50 34.39
N ILE A 174 -17.39 -18.69 33.96
CA ILE A 174 -16.30 -18.85 32.98
C ILE A 174 -16.70 -18.25 31.62
N THR A 175 -17.93 -18.50 31.16
CA THR A 175 -18.39 -18.07 29.83
C THR A 175 -18.52 -16.55 29.70
N GLN A 176 -18.70 -15.81 30.80
CA GLN A 176 -18.75 -14.33 30.78
C GLN A 176 -17.36 -13.69 30.59
N GLU A 177 -16.32 -14.25 31.21
CA GLU A 177 -14.99 -13.64 31.21
C GLU A 177 -14.08 -14.17 30.08
N LEU A 178 -14.25 -15.45 29.70
CA LEU A 178 -13.40 -16.14 28.71
C LEU A 178 -13.26 -15.41 27.35
N PRO A 179 -14.31 -14.80 26.77
CA PRO A 179 -14.18 -14.09 25.49
C PRO A 179 -13.15 -12.95 25.54
N SER A 180 -13.00 -12.26 26.68
CA SER A 180 -11.99 -11.19 26.82
C SER A 180 -10.58 -11.74 26.75
N LEU A 181 -10.34 -12.87 27.42
CA LEU A 181 -9.02 -13.51 27.45
C LEU A 181 -8.66 -14.09 26.07
N MET A 182 -9.62 -14.70 25.38
CA MET A 182 -9.41 -15.19 24.01
C MET A 182 -9.15 -14.06 23.02
N LEU A 183 -9.84 -12.92 23.17
CA LEU A 183 -9.60 -11.75 22.34
C LEU A 183 -8.20 -11.18 22.59
N GLY A 184 -7.82 -11.03 23.86
CA GLY A 184 -6.49 -10.61 24.28
C GLY A 184 -5.40 -11.50 23.70
N SER A 185 -5.50 -12.82 23.88
CA SER A 185 -4.49 -13.77 23.37
C SER A 185 -4.39 -13.76 21.85
N SER A 186 -5.50 -13.61 21.13
CA SER A 186 -5.52 -13.51 19.66
C SER A 186 -4.80 -12.25 19.16
N VAL A 187 -5.06 -11.10 19.79
CA VAL A 187 -4.36 -9.85 19.46
C VAL A 187 -2.88 -9.92 19.82
N ALA A 188 -2.54 -10.57 20.94
CA ALA A 188 -1.15 -10.79 21.35
C ALA A 188 -0.39 -11.63 20.32
N PHE A 189 -1.01 -12.71 19.82
CA PHE A 189 -0.42 -13.58 18.80
C PHE A 189 -0.11 -12.81 17.51
N VAL A 190 -1.06 -12.01 17.03
CA VAL A 190 -0.84 -11.13 15.86
C VAL A 190 0.29 -10.12 16.14
N GLY A 191 0.26 -9.47 17.30
CA GLY A 191 1.29 -8.50 17.70
C GLY A 191 2.69 -9.11 17.76
N LEU A 192 2.83 -10.34 18.27
CA LEU A 192 4.09 -11.06 18.40
C LEU A 192 4.63 -11.52 17.05
N ILE A 193 3.78 -12.06 16.18
CA ILE A 193 4.17 -12.41 14.80
C ILE A 193 4.66 -11.16 14.07
N MET A 194 3.94 -10.05 14.19
CA MET A 194 4.35 -8.79 13.58
C MET A 194 5.70 -8.30 14.12
N LEU A 195 5.97 -8.48 15.41
CA LEU A 195 7.26 -8.13 16.01
C LEU A 195 8.39 -8.96 15.41
N LEU A 196 8.20 -10.28 15.28
CA LEU A 196 9.19 -11.20 14.70
C LEU A 196 9.48 -10.84 13.23
N ILE A 197 8.44 -10.61 12.43
CA ILE A 197 8.59 -10.21 11.02
C ILE A 197 9.34 -8.88 10.90
N SER A 198 9.14 -7.96 11.86
CA SER A 198 9.78 -6.64 11.84
C SER A 198 11.32 -6.69 11.83
N GLY A 199 11.91 -7.78 12.34
CA GLY A 199 13.36 -8.01 12.33
C GLY A 199 13.96 -8.13 10.92
N TYR A 200 13.16 -8.60 9.95
CA TYR A 200 13.57 -8.80 8.56
C TYR A 200 13.28 -7.58 7.67
N LEU A 201 12.68 -6.51 8.22
CA LEU A 201 12.29 -5.33 7.45
C LEU A 201 13.36 -4.25 7.46
N ASN A 202 13.35 -3.44 6.40
CA ASN A 202 14.25 -2.29 6.28
C ASN A 202 13.95 -1.20 7.34
N SER A 203 14.89 -0.29 7.57
CA SER A 203 14.79 0.73 8.62
C SER A 203 13.58 1.68 8.49
N GLN A 204 13.08 1.87 7.26
CA GLN A 204 11.93 2.72 6.97
C GLN A 204 10.59 2.03 7.31
N GLN A 205 10.47 0.73 7.03
CA GLN A 205 9.27 -0.07 7.32
C GLN A 205 9.24 -0.56 8.76
N ARG A 206 10.40 -0.93 9.32
CA ARG A 206 10.54 -1.49 10.67
C ARG A 206 9.91 -0.60 11.74
N LYS A 207 10.07 0.72 11.64
CA LYS A 207 9.50 1.68 12.63
C LYS A 207 7.97 1.55 12.76
N ALA A 208 7.26 1.44 11.64
CA ALA A 208 5.80 1.32 11.66
C ALA A 208 5.34 -0.06 12.16
N TRP A 209 6.06 -1.13 11.81
CA TRP A 209 5.77 -2.48 12.29
C TRP A 209 5.97 -2.64 13.78
N VAL A 210 7.10 -2.15 14.31
CA VAL A 210 7.39 -2.17 15.75
C VAL A 210 6.34 -1.35 16.50
N ALA A 211 5.97 -0.17 16.01
CA ALA A 211 4.95 0.65 16.66
C ALA A 211 3.57 -0.04 16.70
N LEU A 212 3.12 -0.62 15.59
CA LEU A 212 1.84 -1.34 15.52
C LEU A 212 1.86 -2.63 16.36
N SER A 213 2.97 -3.36 16.35
CA SER A 213 3.16 -4.55 17.19
C SER A 213 3.10 -4.19 18.68
N LEU A 214 3.82 -3.15 19.09
CA LEU A 214 3.84 -2.68 20.47
C LEU A 214 2.45 -2.22 20.92
N MET A 215 1.71 -1.53 20.05
CA MET A 215 0.32 -1.14 20.30
C MET A 215 -0.58 -2.38 20.47
N ALA A 216 -0.46 -3.38 19.59
CA ALA A 216 -1.26 -4.61 19.67
C ALA A 216 -0.95 -5.40 20.95
N LEU A 217 0.33 -5.57 21.30
CA LEU A 217 0.77 -6.27 22.51
C LEU A 217 0.33 -5.54 23.80
N ALA A 218 0.45 -4.21 23.83
CA ALA A 218 -0.04 -3.44 24.97
C ALA A 218 -1.57 -3.53 25.09
N THR A 219 -2.29 -3.43 23.98
CA THR A 219 -3.75 -3.61 23.96
C THR A 219 -4.15 -5.01 24.42
N SER A 220 -3.43 -6.06 24.02
CA SER A 220 -3.76 -7.43 24.43
C SER A 220 -3.55 -7.66 25.92
N ILE A 221 -2.47 -7.12 26.49
CA ILE A 221 -2.25 -7.14 27.94
C ILE A 221 -3.41 -6.42 28.62
N MET A 222 -3.74 -5.20 28.20
CA MET A 222 -4.82 -4.39 28.77
C MET A 222 -6.19 -5.11 28.73
N ILE A 223 -6.55 -5.75 27.61
CA ILE A 223 -7.81 -6.50 27.50
C ILE A 223 -7.82 -7.72 28.43
N SER A 224 -6.68 -8.41 28.56
CA SER A 224 -6.54 -9.61 29.38
C SER A 224 -6.58 -9.29 30.87
N THR A 225 -5.85 -8.26 31.30
CA THR A 225 -5.79 -7.80 32.69
C THR A 225 -6.98 -6.92 33.08
N TYR A 226 -7.89 -6.58 32.16
CA TYR A 226 -9.18 -6.00 32.53
C TYR A 226 -10.21 -7.06 32.99
N SER A 227 -10.00 -8.33 32.63
CA SER A 227 -10.84 -9.44 33.08
C SER A 227 -10.61 -9.72 34.56
N THR A 228 -11.66 -10.09 35.29
CA THR A 228 -11.57 -10.48 36.71
C THR A 228 -10.97 -11.89 36.89
N LEU A 229 -10.99 -12.71 35.84
CA LEU A 229 -10.62 -14.13 35.89
C LEU A 229 -9.13 -14.35 36.22
N PRO A 230 -8.16 -13.64 35.61
CA PRO A 230 -6.75 -13.74 36.01
C PRO A 230 -6.51 -13.44 37.48
N TYR A 231 -7.15 -12.42 38.04
CA TYR A 231 -7.00 -12.07 39.46
C TYR A 231 -7.63 -13.10 40.40
N THR A 232 -8.63 -13.85 39.93
CA THR A 232 -9.34 -14.86 40.74
C THR A 232 -8.55 -16.17 40.80
N TYR A 233 -8.00 -16.63 39.68
CA TYR A 233 -7.26 -17.90 39.62
C TYR A 233 -5.76 -17.76 39.89
N PHE A 234 -5.20 -16.57 39.69
CA PHE A 234 -3.77 -16.28 39.84
C PHE A 234 -3.55 -15.15 40.84
N GLU A 235 -4.18 -15.23 42.01
CA GLU A 235 -4.15 -14.21 43.07
C GLU A 235 -2.72 -13.78 43.44
N GLN A 236 -1.79 -14.74 43.52
CA GLN A 236 -0.35 -14.48 43.79
C GLN A 236 0.34 -13.53 42.79
N TYR A 237 -0.21 -13.40 41.58
CA TYR A 237 0.31 -12.52 40.53
C TYR A 237 -0.52 -11.24 40.39
N GLY A 238 -1.46 -10.96 41.29
CA GLY A 238 -2.37 -9.80 41.20
C GLY A 238 -1.64 -8.46 41.06
N LYS A 239 -0.62 -8.21 41.89
CA LYS A 239 0.26 -7.03 41.78
C LYS A 239 0.94 -6.93 40.40
N LEU A 240 1.49 -8.04 39.90
CA LEU A 240 2.12 -8.07 38.58
C LEU A 240 1.12 -7.81 37.45
N LEU A 241 -0.07 -8.40 37.51
CA LEU A 241 -1.14 -8.20 36.52
C LEU A 241 -1.60 -6.74 36.49
N GLN A 242 -1.74 -6.12 37.66
CA GLN A 242 -2.06 -4.69 37.76
C GLN A 242 -0.93 -3.81 37.22
N PHE A 243 0.33 -4.09 37.59
CA PHE A 243 1.48 -3.39 37.04
C PHE A 243 1.51 -3.47 35.50
N LEU A 244 1.28 -4.68 34.95
CA LEU A 244 1.19 -4.88 33.51
C LEU A 244 0.04 -4.11 32.86
N PHE A 245 -1.12 -4.00 33.51
CA PHE A 245 -2.24 -3.17 33.05
C PHE A 245 -1.81 -1.71 32.95
N ASP A 246 -1.22 -1.13 34.00
CA ASP A 246 -0.81 0.27 34.04
C ASP A 246 0.28 0.57 32.99
N VAL A 247 1.29 -0.30 32.89
CA VAL A 247 2.34 -0.18 31.86
C VAL A 247 1.74 -0.23 30.47
N SER A 248 0.78 -1.14 30.22
CA SER A 248 0.15 -1.26 28.92
C SER A 248 -0.60 0.02 28.51
N MET A 249 -1.31 0.65 29.45
CA MET A 249 -2.00 1.93 29.23
C MET A 249 -1.03 3.05 28.83
N LEU A 250 0.14 3.10 29.46
CA LEU A 250 1.20 4.09 29.14
C LEU A 250 1.85 3.86 27.77
N VAL A 251 1.78 2.65 27.22
CA VAL A 251 2.44 2.27 25.96
C VAL A 251 1.52 2.40 24.74
N VAL A 252 0.22 2.10 24.86
CA VAL A 252 -0.73 2.06 23.72
C VAL A 252 -0.73 3.36 22.92
N PHE A 253 -0.84 4.51 23.58
CA PHE A 253 -1.02 5.80 22.91
C PHE A 253 0.27 6.37 22.30
N PRO A 254 1.44 6.30 22.96
CA PRO A 254 2.70 6.62 22.30
C PRO A 254 2.97 5.73 21.09
N ALA A 255 2.68 4.42 21.18
CA ALA A 255 2.82 3.49 20.07
C ALA A 255 1.90 3.86 18.89
N LEU A 256 0.65 4.19 19.18
CA LEU A 256 -0.30 4.71 18.20
C LEU A 256 0.22 5.99 17.54
N HIS A 257 0.73 6.95 18.33
CA HIS A 257 1.30 8.19 17.80
C HIS A 257 2.45 7.93 16.82
N LEU A 258 3.40 7.08 17.20
CA LEU A 258 4.56 6.74 16.35
C LEU A 258 4.12 6.11 15.03
N TYR A 259 3.09 5.26 15.08
CA TYR A 259 2.51 4.64 13.91
C TYR A 259 1.83 5.67 13.00
N THR A 260 0.92 6.50 13.51
CA THR A 260 0.19 7.50 12.73
C THR A 260 1.10 8.60 12.19
N ALA A 261 2.14 9.00 12.94
CA ALA A 261 3.17 9.93 12.48
C ALA A 261 3.95 9.40 11.26
N SER A 262 4.04 8.07 11.09
CA SER A 262 4.68 7.43 9.94
C SER A 262 3.80 7.39 8.69
N ILE A 263 2.48 7.49 8.86
CA ILE A 263 1.49 7.51 7.76
C ILE A 263 1.29 8.93 7.25
N PHE A 264 1.27 9.89 8.15
CA PHE A 264 0.95 11.27 7.84
C PHE A 264 1.99 11.92 6.91
N GLU A 265 1.52 12.35 5.74
CA GLU A 265 2.36 12.99 4.72
C GLU A 265 2.56 14.49 5.03
N GLY A 266 3.81 14.95 4.95
CA GLY A 266 4.19 16.34 5.21
C GLY A 266 4.83 16.61 6.59
N LYS A 267 5.42 17.80 6.75
CA LYS A 267 6.04 18.24 8.01
C LYS A 267 5.00 18.83 8.96
N LEU A 268 4.20 17.98 9.60
CA LEU A 268 3.35 18.38 10.72
C LEU A 268 4.22 18.59 11.98
N LEU A 269 4.94 19.71 12.03
CA LEU A 269 5.86 20.06 13.11
C LEU A 269 5.19 19.96 14.47
N PHE A 270 4.02 20.60 14.63
CA PHE A 270 3.27 20.55 15.89
C PHE A 270 2.93 19.12 16.33
N TYR A 271 2.40 18.30 15.42
CA TYR A 271 2.01 16.93 15.71
C TYR A 271 3.20 16.10 16.20
N ARG A 272 4.34 16.20 15.52
CA ARG A 272 5.57 15.48 15.90
C ARG A 272 6.15 15.98 17.23
N THR A 273 6.11 17.28 17.47
CA THR A 273 6.57 17.87 18.74
C THR A 273 5.71 17.41 19.90
N PHE A 274 4.38 17.47 19.74
CA PHE A 274 3.43 16.94 20.73
C PHE A 274 3.69 15.46 21.02
N GLY A 275 3.89 14.64 19.98
CA GLY A 275 4.20 13.22 20.14
C GLY A 275 5.45 12.94 20.97
N ARG A 276 6.53 13.68 20.72
CA ARG A 276 7.79 13.54 21.47
C ARG A 276 7.61 13.93 22.93
N TRP A 277 6.91 15.04 23.18
CA TRP A 277 6.59 15.48 24.53
C TRP A 277 5.70 14.48 25.26
N PHE A 278 4.66 13.98 24.60
CA PHE A 278 3.71 13.02 25.15
C PHE A 278 4.37 11.66 25.46
N ALA A 279 5.28 11.19 24.60
CA ALA A 279 6.10 10.02 24.90
C ALA A 279 7.02 10.24 26.11
N GLY A 280 7.62 11.43 26.24
CA GLY A 280 8.39 11.81 27.43
C GLY A 280 7.55 11.84 28.70
N TYR A 281 6.33 12.37 28.63
CA TYR A 281 5.37 12.36 29.73
C TYR A 281 4.94 10.94 30.11
N SER A 282 4.73 10.07 29.13
CA SER A 282 4.40 8.66 29.39
C SER A 282 5.56 7.91 30.08
N ALA A 283 6.80 8.19 29.67
CA ALA A 283 7.99 7.67 30.35
C ALA A 283 8.15 8.22 31.77
N PHE A 284 7.80 9.48 32.01
CA PHE A 284 7.75 10.06 33.35
C PHE A 284 6.68 9.39 34.23
N CYS A 285 5.49 9.13 33.69
CA CYS A 285 4.45 8.39 34.41
C CYS A 285 4.89 6.95 34.73
N PHE A 286 5.66 6.31 33.85
CA PHE A 286 6.23 5.00 34.11
C PHE A 286 7.23 5.02 35.28
N LEU A 287 8.06 6.07 35.39
CA LEU A 287 8.92 6.26 36.57
C LEU A 287 8.11 6.46 37.85
N ILE A 288 7.03 7.25 37.79
CA ILE A 288 6.12 7.43 38.92
C ILE A 288 5.46 6.11 39.34
N LEU A 289 5.06 5.27 38.38
CA LEU A 289 4.51 3.94 38.64
C LEU A 289 5.53 3.06 39.39
N ILE A 290 6.80 3.03 38.94
CA ILE A 290 7.86 2.27 39.64
C ILE A 290 8.08 2.82 41.06
N LEU A 291 8.11 4.14 41.22
CA LEU A 291 8.27 4.76 42.54
C LEU A 291 7.11 4.44 43.48
N ASN A 292 5.88 4.39 42.96
CA ASN A 292 4.71 3.99 43.73
C ASN A 292 4.84 2.56 44.27
N GLU A 293 5.29 1.62 43.43
CA GLU A 293 5.52 0.22 43.86
C GLU A 293 6.65 0.09 44.90
N CYS A 294 7.67 0.94 44.83
CA CYS A 294 8.78 0.91 45.78
C CYS A 294 8.47 1.60 47.13
N ILE A 295 7.74 2.71 47.11
CA ILE A 295 7.53 3.59 48.28
C ILE A 295 6.22 3.24 49.02
N GLY A 296 5.23 2.69 48.32
CA GLY A 296 3.92 2.33 48.88
C GLY A 296 2.97 3.51 49.05
N ASP A 297 1.97 3.35 49.92
CA ASP A 297 0.77 4.21 50.01
C ASP A 297 1.04 5.70 50.20
N SER A 298 2.15 6.07 50.85
CA SER A 298 2.55 7.48 51.03
C SER A 298 2.78 8.21 49.70
N PHE A 299 3.08 7.48 48.62
CA PHE A 299 3.32 8.03 47.29
C PHE A 299 2.09 7.94 46.37
N TYR A 300 1.03 7.25 46.79
CA TYR A 300 -0.16 6.99 45.99
C TYR A 300 -0.87 8.26 45.50
N PHE A 301 -0.85 9.33 46.31
CA PHE A 301 -1.40 10.63 45.92
C PHE A 301 -0.71 11.21 44.67
N ILE A 302 0.63 11.15 44.62
CA ILE A 302 1.42 11.64 43.49
C ILE A 302 1.18 10.77 42.27
N TYR A 303 1.15 9.44 42.45
CA TYR A 303 0.79 8.50 41.40
C TYR A 303 -0.59 8.81 40.78
N LYS A 304 -1.63 8.97 41.60
CA LYS A 304 -2.99 9.28 41.14
C LYS A 304 -3.07 10.63 40.42
N LEU A 305 -2.33 11.65 40.90
CA LEU A 305 -2.27 12.96 40.26
C LEU A 305 -1.75 12.90 38.83
N PHE A 306 -0.60 12.26 38.62
CA PHE A 306 0.04 12.23 37.30
C PHE A 306 -0.56 11.17 36.39
N THR A 307 -0.76 9.94 36.87
CA THR A 307 -1.18 8.80 36.03
C THR A 307 -2.68 8.79 35.76
N PHE A 308 -3.52 9.33 36.64
CA PHE A 308 -4.98 9.33 36.45
C PHE A 308 -5.50 10.71 36.03
N TYR A 309 -5.33 11.73 36.87
CA TYR A 309 -5.96 13.04 36.65
C TYR A 309 -5.34 13.84 35.50
N LEU A 310 -4.02 13.81 35.34
CA LEU A 310 -3.33 14.55 34.28
C LEU A 310 -3.21 13.76 32.96
N LEU A 311 -3.00 12.44 33.03
CA LEU A 311 -2.90 11.60 31.82
C LEU A 311 -4.22 11.54 31.05
N ALA A 312 -5.36 11.37 31.73
CA ALA A 312 -6.67 11.22 31.08
C ALA A 312 -7.02 12.37 30.09
N PRO A 313 -6.94 13.67 30.45
CA PRO A 313 -7.18 14.74 29.50
C PRO A 313 -6.14 14.80 28.38
N MET A 314 -4.87 14.44 28.64
CA MET A 314 -3.86 14.35 27.58
C MET A 314 -4.17 13.26 26.56
N LEU A 315 -4.69 12.12 26.99
CA LEU A 315 -5.15 11.05 26.11
C LEU A 315 -6.30 11.50 25.20
N LEU A 316 -7.25 12.25 25.74
CA LEU A 316 -8.35 12.83 24.97
C LEU A 316 -7.85 13.83 23.93
N ILE A 317 -6.94 14.73 24.32
CA ILE A 317 -6.30 15.68 23.40
C ILE A 317 -5.54 14.92 22.31
N HIS A 318 -4.79 13.88 22.67
CA HIS A 318 -4.05 13.05 21.72
C HIS A 318 -4.98 12.38 20.70
N LEU A 319 -6.05 11.72 21.16
CA LEU A 319 -7.04 11.09 20.28
C LEU A 319 -7.70 12.10 19.33
N PHE A 320 -8.05 13.27 19.84
CA PHE A 320 -8.59 14.37 19.03
C PHE A 320 -7.60 14.86 17.96
N LEU A 321 -6.32 15.00 18.32
CA LEU A 321 -5.26 15.37 17.38
C LEU A 321 -5.07 14.31 16.30
N VAL A 322 -5.06 13.02 16.64
CA VAL A 322 -4.94 11.95 15.66
C VAL A 322 -6.15 11.93 14.72
N LEU A 323 -7.37 12.03 15.26
CA LEU A 323 -8.60 12.05 14.48
C LEU A 323 -8.64 13.25 13.52
N SER A 324 -8.38 14.46 14.02
CA SER A 324 -8.38 15.67 13.21
C SER A 324 -7.37 15.60 12.08
N GLN A 325 -6.14 15.14 12.35
CA GLN A 325 -5.12 14.97 11.31
C GLN A 325 -5.50 13.89 10.29
N SER A 326 -6.09 12.80 10.74
CA SER A 326 -6.59 11.73 9.87
C SER A 326 -7.66 12.23 8.91
N VAL A 327 -8.61 13.04 9.41
CA VAL A 327 -9.67 13.67 8.60
C VAL A 327 -9.09 14.70 7.63
N ILE A 328 -8.22 15.61 8.09
CA ILE A 328 -7.61 16.64 7.25
C ILE A 328 -6.86 16.01 6.06
N GLN A 329 -6.07 14.95 6.30
CA GLN A 329 -5.32 14.30 5.22
C GLN A 329 -6.18 13.43 4.31
N SER A 330 -7.24 12.83 4.84
CA SER A 330 -8.27 12.16 4.04
C SER A 330 -8.89 13.14 3.02
N VAL A 331 -9.26 14.35 3.47
CA VAL A 331 -9.80 15.41 2.61
C VAL A 331 -8.80 15.87 1.55
N ARG A 332 -7.50 15.89 1.86
CA ARG A 332 -6.42 16.18 0.90
C ARG A 332 -6.18 15.07 -0.14
N GLY A 333 -6.91 13.96 -0.07
CA GLY A 333 -6.89 12.89 -1.07
C GLY A 333 -6.03 11.68 -0.69
N ASN A 334 -5.47 11.63 0.53
CA ASN A 334 -4.71 10.47 0.98
C ASN A 334 -5.66 9.30 1.35
N LYS A 335 -5.68 8.27 0.49
CA LYS A 335 -6.54 7.07 0.67
C LYS A 335 -6.19 6.29 1.94
N ASN A 336 -4.95 6.32 2.41
CA ASN A 336 -4.53 5.63 3.62
C ASN A 336 -5.10 6.34 4.87
N SER A 337 -5.07 7.67 4.89
CA SER A 337 -5.67 8.47 5.96
C SER A 337 -7.19 8.32 6.00
N LEU A 338 -7.86 8.08 4.87
CA LEU A 338 -9.30 7.78 4.86
C LEU A 338 -9.63 6.49 5.62
N ILE A 339 -8.88 5.41 5.39
CA ILE A 339 -9.06 4.14 6.13
C ILE A 339 -8.83 4.34 7.62
N LEU A 340 -7.76 5.07 7.97
CA LEU A 340 -7.44 5.40 9.35
C LEU A 340 -8.59 6.19 10.01
N ALA A 341 -9.12 7.21 9.33
CA ALA A 341 -10.23 8.02 9.83
C ALA A 341 -11.50 7.19 10.07
N MET A 342 -11.81 6.25 9.16
CA MET A 342 -12.93 5.33 9.34
C MET A 342 -12.72 4.40 10.54
N GLY A 343 -11.50 3.85 10.72
CA GLY A 343 -11.16 3.04 11.89
C GLY A 343 -11.34 3.79 13.21
N PHE A 344 -10.84 5.03 13.29
CA PHE A 344 -11.06 5.89 14.46
C PHE A 344 -12.52 6.26 14.68
N LEU A 345 -13.27 6.53 13.62
CA LEU A 345 -14.71 6.82 13.73
C LEU A 345 -15.46 5.64 14.34
N VAL A 346 -15.20 4.43 13.88
CA VAL A 346 -15.81 3.21 14.43
C VAL A 346 -15.42 3.03 15.90
N PHE A 347 -14.14 3.20 16.24
CA PHE A 347 -13.68 3.14 17.63
C PHE A 347 -14.39 4.16 18.53
N THR A 348 -14.41 5.44 18.13
CA THR A 348 -15.09 6.50 18.90
C THR A 348 -16.59 6.23 19.01
N MET A 349 -17.24 5.74 17.95
CA MET A 349 -18.66 5.38 18.00
C MET A 349 -18.94 4.24 18.98
N THR A 350 -18.14 3.17 18.95
CA THR A 350 -18.31 2.06 19.91
C THR A 350 -18.10 2.53 21.35
N PHE A 351 -17.16 3.44 21.58
CA PHE A 351 -16.89 4.02 22.90
C PHE A 351 -18.03 4.94 23.36
N VAL A 352 -18.56 5.80 22.48
CA VAL A 352 -19.69 6.69 22.80
C VAL A 352 -20.96 5.89 23.05
N VAL A 353 -21.23 4.83 22.28
CA VAL A 353 -22.37 3.94 22.53
C VAL A 353 -22.23 3.25 23.88
N ASP A 354 -21.02 2.78 24.23
CA ASP A 354 -20.77 2.17 25.54
C ASP A 354 -20.99 3.17 26.67
N LEU A 355 -20.48 4.39 26.54
CA LEU A 355 -20.69 5.48 27.49
C LEU A 355 -22.17 5.87 27.60
N PHE A 356 -22.88 5.99 26.48
CA PHE A 356 -24.31 6.31 26.45
C PHE A 356 -25.16 5.21 27.07
N MET A 357 -24.81 3.94 26.85
CA MET A 357 -25.45 2.80 27.52
C MET A 357 -25.24 2.86 29.03
N VAL A 358 -24.04 3.22 29.50
CA VAL A 358 -23.76 3.45 30.92
C VAL A 358 -24.61 4.59 31.50
N PHE A 359 -24.88 5.65 30.72
CA PHE A 359 -25.69 6.78 31.17
C PHE A 359 -27.21 6.53 31.14
N ILE A 360 -27.73 5.71 30.23
CA ILE A 360 -29.19 5.50 30.05
C ILE A 360 -29.71 4.25 30.74
N SER A 361 -28.93 3.17 30.70
CA SER A 361 -29.28 2.00 31.48
C SER A 361 -28.72 2.18 32.88
N ASP A 362 -29.60 2.29 33.87
CA ASP A 362 -29.39 1.84 35.26
C ASP A 362 -28.99 0.34 35.36
N ARG A 363 -28.53 -0.26 34.26
CA ARG A 363 -28.05 -1.63 34.13
C ARG A 363 -26.56 -1.56 33.91
N MET A 364 -25.83 -1.85 34.98
CA MET A 364 -24.40 -2.12 35.04
C MET A 364 -23.99 -3.37 34.23
N LYS A 365 -24.35 -3.47 32.94
CA LYS A 365 -23.67 -4.36 32.00
C LYS A 365 -22.71 -3.49 31.20
N LEU A 366 -21.47 -3.39 31.68
CA LEU A 366 -20.33 -2.89 30.89
C LEU A 366 -20.27 -3.75 29.62
N ASN A 367 -20.63 -3.16 28.48
CA ASN A 367 -20.66 -3.92 27.24
C ASN A 367 -19.24 -4.07 26.69
N TYR A 368 -18.99 -5.19 26.01
CA TYR A 368 -17.69 -5.51 25.40
C TYR A 368 -17.39 -4.65 24.15
N LEU A 369 -18.21 -3.64 23.86
CA LEU A 369 -18.20 -2.91 22.58
C LEU A 369 -16.91 -2.12 22.35
N TRP A 370 -16.37 -1.48 23.38
CA TRP A 370 -15.11 -0.75 23.25
C TRP A 370 -13.94 -1.67 22.85
N LYS A 371 -13.93 -2.93 23.33
CA LYS A 371 -12.92 -3.94 22.98
C LYS A 371 -12.96 -4.24 21.47
N PHE A 372 -14.17 -4.42 20.92
CA PHE A 372 -14.36 -4.58 19.48
C PHE A 372 -13.94 -3.33 18.69
N GLY A 373 -14.22 -2.14 19.21
CA GLY A 373 -13.75 -0.88 18.64
C GLY A 373 -12.23 -0.83 18.46
N ILE A 374 -11.48 -1.24 19.49
CA ILE A 374 -10.01 -1.27 19.41
C ILE A 374 -9.53 -2.31 18.40
N VAL A 375 -10.16 -3.48 18.34
CA VAL A 375 -9.79 -4.53 17.37
C VAL A 375 -10.01 -4.04 15.93
N LEU A 376 -11.14 -3.39 15.66
CA LEU A 376 -11.43 -2.79 14.35
C LEU A 376 -10.44 -1.67 14.01
N LEU A 377 -10.03 -0.88 15.02
CA LEU A 377 -8.95 0.09 14.85
C LEU A 377 -7.65 -0.61 14.45
N ILE A 378 -7.20 -1.64 15.18
CA ILE A 378 -5.98 -2.40 14.86
C ILE A 378 -6.05 -2.98 13.44
N ILE A 379 -7.18 -3.56 13.04
CA ILE A 379 -7.38 -4.07 11.67
C ILE A 379 -7.22 -2.94 10.64
N SER A 380 -7.78 -1.76 10.89
CA SER A 380 -7.62 -0.61 10.00
C SER A 380 -6.15 -0.18 9.87
N LEU A 381 -5.37 -0.22 10.95
CA LEU A 381 -3.93 0.05 10.93
C LEU A 381 -3.18 -1.03 10.13
N ILE A 382 -3.49 -2.31 10.32
CA ILE A 382 -2.88 -3.39 9.54
C ILE A 382 -3.17 -3.22 8.03
N ILE A 383 -4.40 -2.85 7.65
CA ILE A 383 -4.77 -2.61 6.25
C ILE A 383 -3.97 -1.44 5.67
N VAL A 384 -3.83 -0.33 6.40
CA VAL A 384 -3.03 0.82 5.94
C VAL A 384 -1.56 0.42 5.73
N LEU A 385 -1.01 -0.35 6.66
CA LEU A 385 0.36 -0.84 6.56
C LEU A 385 0.56 -1.75 5.33
N ALA A 386 -0.35 -2.70 5.11
CA ALA A 386 -0.32 -3.61 3.96
C ALA A 386 -0.43 -2.85 2.62
N ARG A 387 -1.32 -1.85 2.55
CA ARG A 387 -1.46 -1.00 1.35
C ARG A 387 -0.21 -0.20 1.04
N ARG A 388 0.45 0.32 2.07
CA ARG A 388 1.72 1.06 1.90
C ARG A 388 2.80 0.15 1.32
N ILE A 389 2.98 -1.05 1.87
CA ILE A 389 3.94 -2.04 1.36
C ILE A 389 3.63 -2.41 -0.09
N SER A 390 2.36 -2.65 -0.41
CA SER A 390 1.94 -2.95 -1.79
C SER A 390 2.25 -1.80 -2.75
N ALA A 391 2.08 -0.55 -2.33
CA ALA A 391 2.42 0.61 -3.15
C ALA A 391 3.94 0.76 -3.37
N ASP A 392 4.74 0.55 -2.32
CA ASP A 392 6.20 0.60 -2.40
C ASP A 392 6.75 -0.51 -3.30
N TYR A 393 6.21 -1.74 -3.19
CA TYR A 393 6.58 -2.87 -4.05
C TYR A 393 6.26 -2.59 -5.53
N LYS A 394 5.08 -2.02 -5.83
CA LYS A 394 4.71 -1.65 -7.20
C LYS A 394 5.69 -0.63 -7.81
N LYS A 395 6.13 0.37 -7.04
CA LYS A 395 7.15 1.33 -7.48
C LYS A 395 8.50 0.68 -7.75
N LEU A 396 8.91 -0.26 -6.89
CA LEU A 396 10.17 -0.98 -7.06
C LEU A 396 10.17 -1.80 -8.36
N VAL A 397 9.07 -2.52 -8.64
CA VAL A 397 8.92 -3.31 -9.88
C VAL A 397 8.91 -2.40 -11.10
N SER A 398 8.23 -1.24 -11.08
CA SER A 398 8.25 -0.31 -12.20
C SER A 398 9.65 0.25 -12.46
N TYR A 399 10.39 0.62 -11.42
CA TYR A 399 11.77 1.10 -11.56
C TYR A 399 12.70 0.02 -12.09
N SER A 400 12.56 -1.23 -11.63
CA SER A 400 13.33 -2.35 -12.16
C SER A 400 13.12 -2.52 -13.67
N LYS A 401 11.86 -2.43 -14.13
CA LYS A 401 11.52 -2.56 -15.55
C LYS A 401 12.05 -1.39 -16.38
N GLU A 402 11.94 -0.17 -15.86
CA GLU A 402 12.47 1.02 -16.52
C GLU A 402 14.00 0.96 -16.67
N LEU A 403 14.69 0.49 -15.63
CA LEU A 403 16.14 0.29 -15.63
C LEU A 403 16.58 -0.78 -16.64
N GLU A 404 15.85 -1.88 -16.75
CA GLU A 404 16.13 -2.94 -17.73
C GLU A 404 15.98 -2.43 -19.17
N LEU A 405 14.91 -1.67 -19.46
CA LEU A 405 14.71 -1.04 -20.76
C LEU A 405 15.81 -0.02 -21.08
N PHE A 406 16.24 0.77 -20.10
CA PHE A 406 17.31 1.74 -20.25
C PHE A 406 18.65 1.05 -20.55
N ASN A 407 19.02 0.01 -19.80
CA ASN A 407 20.23 -0.78 -20.05
C ASN A 407 20.22 -1.43 -21.43
N GLY A 408 19.07 -1.97 -21.88
CA GLY A 408 18.96 -2.55 -23.22
C GLY A 408 19.17 -1.52 -24.34
N ARG A 409 18.70 -0.29 -24.16
CA ARG A 409 18.95 0.82 -25.11
C ARG A 409 20.42 1.22 -25.14
N LEU A 410 21.04 1.39 -23.97
CA LEU A 410 22.46 1.72 -23.87
C LEU A 410 23.35 0.67 -24.56
N GLN A 411 23.12 -0.62 -24.31
CA GLN A 411 23.89 -1.68 -24.97
C GLN A 411 23.75 -1.65 -26.50
N ARG A 412 22.55 -1.32 -27.01
CA ARG A 412 22.32 -1.17 -28.45
C ARG A 412 23.07 0.03 -29.02
N GLU A 413 23.04 1.16 -28.34
CA GLU A 413 23.76 2.39 -28.75
C GLU A 413 25.27 2.19 -28.73
N GLU A 414 25.83 1.57 -27.68
CA GLU A 414 27.25 1.24 -27.60
C GLU A 414 27.68 0.30 -28.73
N LYS A 415 26.88 -0.75 -29.01
CA LYS A 415 27.16 -1.68 -30.11
C LYS A 415 27.13 -0.96 -31.47
N LEU A 416 26.18 -0.06 -31.69
CA LEU A 416 26.09 0.73 -32.91
C LEU A 416 27.27 1.69 -33.06
N LYS A 417 27.68 2.35 -31.98
CA LYS A 417 28.85 3.23 -31.97
C LYS A 417 30.13 2.45 -32.31
N PHE A 418 30.32 1.28 -31.72
CA PHE A 418 31.46 0.42 -32.03
C PHE A 418 31.46 -0.01 -33.51
N ILE A 419 30.30 -0.42 -34.04
CA ILE A 419 30.15 -0.75 -35.48
C ILE A 419 30.48 0.47 -36.36
N SER A 420 30.06 1.67 -35.95
CA SER A 420 30.35 2.94 -36.64
C SER A 420 31.85 3.22 -36.76
N GLU A 421 32.56 3.17 -35.64
CA GLU A 421 34.01 3.43 -35.57
C GLU A 421 34.81 2.40 -36.36
N LEU A 422 34.46 1.11 -36.24
CA LEU A 422 35.14 0.03 -36.95
C LEU A 422 34.91 0.11 -38.47
N ALA A 423 33.68 0.39 -38.90
CA ALA A 423 33.35 0.52 -40.32
C ALA A 423 34.12 1.65 -40.99
N ALA A 424 34.28 2.80 -40.31
CA ALA A 424 35.05 3.93 -40.80
C ALA A 424 36.51 3.55 -41.11
N SER A 425 37.18 2.88 -40.16
CA SER A 425 38.56 2.43 -40.31
C SER A 425 38.71 1.38 -41.43
N ILE A 426 37.89 0.33 -41.43
CA ILE A 426 37.97 -0.75 -42.43
C ILE A 426 37.75 -0.21 -43.83
N ALA A 427 36.77 0.68 -44.03
CA ALA A 427 36.46 1.16 -45.36
C ALA A 427 37.58 2.03 -45.96
N HIS A 428 38.25 2.84 -45.15
CA HIS A 428 39.43 3.59 -45.61
C HIS A 428 40.57 2.64 -46.00
N GLU A 429 40.80 1.59 -45.21
CA GLU A 429 41.85 0.60 -45.48
C GLU A 429 41.56 -0.28 -46.71
N VAL A 430 40.29 -0.57 -47.01
CA VAL A 430 39.90 -1.36 -48.20
C VAL A 430 39.79 -0.51 -49.46
N ARG A 431 39.31 0.75 -49.36
CA ARG A 431 39.19 1.65 -50.52
C ARG A 431 40.55 1.93 -51.17
N ASN A 432 41.61 2.06 -50.37
CA ASN A 432 42.96 2.36 -50.85
C ASN A 432 43.51 1.30 -51.83
N PRO A 433 43.60 -0.01 -51.48
CA PRO A 433 44.09 -1.03 -52.40
C PRO A 433 43.18 -1.25 -53.61
N LEU A 434 41.85 -1.10 -53.46
CA LEU A 434 40.92 -1.18 -54.59
C LEU A 434 41.21 -0.10 -55.63
N GLN A 435 41.47 1.14 -55.20
CA GLN A 435 41.76 2.25 -56.09
C GLN A 435 43.09 2.07 -56.83
N VAL A 436 44.12 1.57 -56.14
CA VAL A 436 45.42 1.24 -56.75
C VAL A 436 45.27 0.11 -57.78
N THR A 437 44.54 -0.95 -57.43
CA THR A 437 44.28 -2.09 -58.33
C THR A 437 43.50 -1.65 -59.57
N ARG A 438 42.48 -0.81 -59.40
CA ARG A 438 41.71 -0.20 -60.49
C ARG A 438 42.61 0.60 -61.44
N GLY A 439 43.52 1.42 -60.89
CA GLY A 439 44.48 2.20 -61.68
C GLY A 439 45.39 1.32 -62.54
N PHE A 440 45.93 0.23 -61.97
CA PHE A 440 46.74 -0.71 -62.74
C PHE A 440 45.95 -1.41 -63.85
N LEU A 441 44.72 -1.87 -63.57
CA LEU A 441 43.88 -2.52 -64.58
C LEU A 441 43.54 -1.57 -65.74
N GLN A 442 43.28 -0.29 -65.47
CA GLN A 442 43.06 0.72 -66.51
C GLN A 442 44.29 0.94 -67.38
N LEU A 443 45.48 1.03 -66.78
CA LEU A 443 46.75 1.20 -67.51
C LEU A 443 47.05 0.00 -68.42
N ILE A 444 46.80 -1.22 -67.95
CA ILE A 444 47.04 -2.45 -68.71
C ILE A 444 45.99 -2.59 -69.82
N SER A 445 44.71 -2.32 -69.52
CA SER A 445 43.61 -2.36 -70.51
C SER A 445 43.86 -1.44 -71.71
N GLY A 446 44.51 -0.28 -71.52
CA GLY A 446 44.85 0.63 -72.61
C GLY A 446 45.87 0.07 -73.62
N LYS A 447 46.62 -0.98 -73.27
CA LYS A 447 47.70 -1.57 -74.08
C LYS A 447 47.41 -3.01 -74.55
N SER A 448 46.21 -3.52 -74.30
CA SER A 448 45.84 -4.93 -74.49
C SER A 448 45.03 -5.18 -75.77
N ASP A 449 44.94 -6.43 -76.20
CA ASP A 449 44.06 -6.89 -77.29
C ASP A 449 42.57 -6.86 -76.88
N GLU A 450 41.67 -6.90 -77.87
CA GLU A 450 40.20 -6.77 -77.67
C GLU A 450 39.63 -7.78 -76.65
N GLN A 451 40.12 -9.02 -76.65
CA GLN A 451 39.66 -10.05 -75.72
C GLN A 451 40.09 -9.76 -74.28
N SER A 452 41.34 -9.33 -74.07
CA SER A 452 41.86 -8.94 -72.75
C SER A 452 41.19 -7.66 -72.22
N LYS A 453 40.86 -6.69 -73.10
CA LYS A 453 40.09 -5.50 -72.73
C LYS A 453 38.74 -5.85 -72.11
N MET A 454 38.05 -6.84 -72.68
CA MET A 454 36.78 -7.33 -72.12
C MET A 454 36.96 -7.87 -70.70
N HIS A 455 37.99 -8.70 -70.47
CA HIS A 455 38.30 -9.22 -69.14
C HIS A 455 38.69 -8.13 -68.13
N PHE A 456 39.49 -7.15 -68.52
CA PHE A 456 39.85 -6.02 -67.65
C PHE A 456 38.66 -5.11 -67.34
N SER A 457 37.77 -4.88 -68.31
CA SER A 457 36.54 -4.10 -68.08
C SER A 457 35.62 -4.78 -67.06
N MET A 458 35.52 -6.11 -67.09
CA MET A 458 34.76 -6.89 -66.12
C MET A 458 35.37 -6.82 -64.72
N ALA A 459 36.71 -6.94 -64.60
CA ALA A 459 37.40 -6.79 -63.33
C ALA A 459 37.25 -5.39 -62.73
N ILE A 460 37.36 -4.33 -63.55
CA ILE A 460 37.11 -2.95 -63.12
C ILE A 460 35.67 -2.78 -62.62
N SER A 461 34.68 -3.38 -63.32
CA SER A 461 33.28 -3.34 -62.88
C SER A 461 33.06 -4.01 -61.52
N GLU A 462 33.75 -5.11 -61.21
CA GLU A 462 33.63 -5.76 -59.90
C GLU A 462 34.35 -4.98 -58.80
N LEU A 463 35.46 -4.29 -59.11
CA LEU A 463 36.10 -3.35 -58.18
C LEU A 463 35.19 -2.14 -57.87
N ASP A 464 34.56 -1.58 -58.90
CA ASP A 464 33.60 -0.47 -58.73
C ASP A 464 32.41 -0.93 -57.88
N ARG A 465 31.90 -2.15 -58.10
CA ARG A 465 30.85 -2.76 -57.26
C ARG A 465 31.30 -2.92 -55.80
N ALA A 466 32.51 -3.41 -55.55
CA ALA A 466 33.07 -3.52 -54.19
C ALA A 466 33.18 -2.15 -53.51
N SER A 467 33.62 -1.12 -54.25
CA SER A 467 33.71 0.26 -53.76
C SER A 467 32.33 0.83 -53.39
N THR A 468 31.29 0.54 -54.18
CA THR A 468 29.91 0.90 -53.86
C THR A 468 29.44 0.22 -52.57
N ILE A 469 29.67 -1.09 -52.42
CA ILE A 469 29.30 -1.84 -51.21
C ILE A 469 29.93 -1.23 -49.95
N ILE A 470 31.23 -0.90 -50.02
CA ILE A 470 31.96 -0.28 -48.91
C ILE A 470 31.38 1.10 -48.59
N THR A 471 31.04 1.88 -49.62
CA THR A 471 30.46 3.22 -49.46
C THR A 471 29.05 3.15 -48.85
N ASP A 472 28.26 2.16 -49.24
CA ASP A 472 26.93 1.92 -48.67
C ASP A 472 27.04 1.48 -47.20
N PHE A 473 27.93 0.54 -46.89
CA PHE A 473 28.20 0.11 -45.52
C PHE A 473 28.67 1.26 -44.63
N LEU A 474 29.55 2.12 -45.14
CA LEU A 474 29.99 3.35 -44.46
C LEU A 474 28.86 4.33 -44.20
N THR A 475 28.02 4.58 -45.20
CA THR A 475 26.91 5.55 -45.07
C THR A 475 25.92 5.11 -44.01
N PHE A 476 25.74 3.79 -43.84
CA PHE A 476 24.98 3.24 -42.73
C PHE A 476 25.67 3.40 -41.38
N ALA A 477 26.94 3.03 -41.31
CA ALA A 477 27.69 3.00 -40.06
C ALA A 477 28.00 4.42 -39.54
N LYS A 478 28.36 5.36 -40.41
CA LYS A 478 28.64 6.76 -40.11
C LYS A 478 27.83 7.67 -41.03
N PRO A 479 26.63 8.06 -40.59
CA PRO A 479 25.63 8.69 -41.44
C PRO A 479 25.72 10.22 -41.42
N GLU A 480 26.88 10.78 -41.05
CA GLU A 480 27.06 12.24 -40.97
C GLU A 480 26.71 12.87 -42.33
N LEU A 481 25.87 13.90 -42.31
CA LEU A 481 25.82 14.85 -43.41
C LEU A 481 27.20 15.50 -43.44
N ASP A 482 27.95 15.32 -44.52
CA ASP A 482 29.13 16.15 -44.77
C ASP A 482 28.74 17.63 -44.61
N ASN A 483 29.72 18.53 -44.39
CA ASN A 483 29.54 19.98 -44.13
C ASN A 483 28.73 20.79 -45.19
N ASN A 484 28.07 20.13 -46.15
CA ASN A 484 27.32 20.69 -47.27
C ASN A 484 25.80 20.53 -47.09
N VAL A 485 25.27 20.90 -45.92
CA VAL A 485 23.83 20.99 -45.67
C VAL A 485 23.35 22.35 -46.16
N ILE A 486 22.45 22.34 -47.15
CA ILE A 486 21.91 23.55 -47.78
C ILE A 486 20.39 23.45 -47.91
N THR A 487 19.73 24.60 -48.11
CA THR A 487 18.35 24.64 -48.60
C THR A 487 18.36 24.24 -50.07
N MET A 488 17.77 23.09 -50.39
CA MET A 488 17.72 22.51 -51.73
C MET A 488 16.32 22.60 -52.32
N ASP A 489 16.25 22.97 -53.60
CA ASP A 489 15.03 22.90 -54.40
C ASP A 489 14.83 21.45 -54.88
N ILE A 490 13.80 20.79 -54.36
CA ILE A 490 13.47 19.41 -54.73
C ILE A 490 13.23 19.27 -56.22
N GLN A 491 12.67 20.30 -56.88
CA GLN A 491 12.41 20.24 -58.31
C GLN A 491 13.70 20.13 -59.12
N HIS A 492 14.69 20.95 -58.79
CA HIS A 492 15.99 20.94 -59.46
C HIS A 492 16.72 19.60 -59.27
N GLU A 493 16.71 19.05 -58.05
CA GLU A 493 17.36 17.79 -57.75
C GLU A 493 16.66 16.61 -58.45
N LEU A 494 15.33 16.56 -58.48
CA LEU A 494 14.59 15.51 -59.17
C LEU A 494 14.74 15.55 -60.69
N GLN A 495 14.78 16.74 -61.31
CA GLN A 495 15.07 16.90 -62.74
C GLN A 495 16.47 16.36 -63.10
N THR A 496 17.45 16.59 -62.22
CA THR A 496 18.79 16.03 -62.38
C THR A 496 18.75 14.49 -62.35
N ILE A 497 17.98 13.91 -61.42
CA ILE A 497 17.81 12.46 -61.31
C ILE A 497 17.08 11.87 -62.53
N GLU A 498 16.02 12.53 -63.00
CA GLU A 498 15.28 12.14 -64.20
C GLU A 498 16.21 12.06 -65.41
N THR A 499 17.07 13.07 -65.61
CA THR A 499 18.05 13.11 -66.71
C THR A 499 19.02 11.93 -66.65
N ILE A 500 19.45 11.54 -65.45
CA ILE A 500 20.41 10.44 -65.25
C ILE A 500 19.74 9.07 -65.43
N ILE A 501 18.50 8.90 -64.98
CA ILE A 501 17.83 7.59 -64.93
C ILE A 501 17.03 7.27 -66.20
N SER A 502 16.57 8.27 -66.95
CA SER A 502 15.77 8.06 -68.17
C SER A 502 16.40 7.06 -69.16
N PRO A 503 17.71 7.08 -69.45
CA PRO A 503 18.33 6.06 -70.31
C PRO A 503 18.23 4.63 -69.76
N MET A 504 18.34 4.47 -68.43
CA MET A 504 18.26 3.16 -67.78
C MET A 504 16.83 2.62 -67.77
N ALA A 505 15.83 3.48 -67.53
CA ALA A 505 14.42 3.12 -67.60
C ALA A 505 14.06 2.65 -69.02
N ALA A 506 14.49 3.39 -70.05
CA ALA A 506 14.27 3.04 -71.45
C ALA A 506 14.91 1.68 -71.83
N LEU A 507 16.16 1.43 -71.43
CA LEU A 507 16.84 0.14 -71.66
C LEU A 507 16.16 -1.04 -70.94
N SER A 508 15.43 -0.77 -69.85
CA SER A 508 14.72 -1.79 -69.07
C SER A 508 13.25 -1.94 -69.45
N GLY A 509 12.77 -1.23 -70.49
CA GLY A 509 11.37 -1.28 -70.94
C GLY A 509 10.38 -0.57 -70.02
N ALA A 510 10.83 0.34 -69.16
CA ALA A 510 9.98 1.11 -68.25
C ALA A 510 9.79 2.56 -68.73
N ALA A 511 8.56 3.07 -68.65
CA ALA A 511 8.24 4.48 -68.85
C ALA A 511 8.35 5.24 -67.52
N LEU A 512 9.20 6.27 -67.48
CA LEU A 512 9.33 7.16 -66.33
C LEU A 512 8.34 8.33 -66.48
N GLN A 513 7.46 8.50 -65.50
CA GLN A 513 6.50 9.61 -65.43
C GLN A 513 6.83 10.48 -64.23
N VAL A 514 7.17 11.73 -64.47
CA VAL A 514 7.62 12.66 -63.43
C VAL A 514 6.67 13.86 -63.40
N ASP A 515 6.00 14.04 -62.27
CA ASP A 515 5.09 15.16 -62.00
C ASP A 515 5.60 15.94 -60.79
N ILE A 516 6.20 17.10 -61.07
CA ILE A 516 6.84 17.96 -60.06
C ILE A 516 6.14 19.32 -60.09
N PRO A 517 5.20 19.61 -59.16
CA PRO A 517 4.67 20.95 -58.99
C PRO A 517 5.73 21.91 -58.40
N ASN A 518 5.36 23.20 -58.33
CA ASN A 518 6.23 24.36 -57.99
C ASN A 518 7.23 24.13 -56.85
N LYS A 519 8.35 24.88 -56.92
CA LYS A 519 9.48 24.98 -55.97
C LYS A 519 9.14 24.66 -54.50
N ILE A 520 9.48 23.44 -54.06
CA ILE A 520 9.45 23.01 -52.66
C ILE A 520 10.89 22.91 -52.16
N TYR A 521 11.16 23.56 -51.03
CA TYR A 521 12.49 23.62 -50.43
C TYR A 521 12.60 22.71 -49.20
N VAL A 522 13.73 22.02 -49.07
CA VAL A 522 14.07 21.16 -47.92
C VAL A 522 15.52 21.41 -47.52
N ILE A 523 15.84 21.28 -46.24
CA ILE A 523 17.23 21.37 -45.75
C ILE A 523 17.88 19.98 -45.82
N GLY A 524 19.05 19.88 -46.45
CA GLY A 524 19.83 18.65 -46.44
C GLY A 524 21.03 18.67 -47.39
N ASN A 525 21.63 17.50 -47.64
CA ASN A 525 22.76 17.35 -48.55
C ASN A 525 22.27 16.85 -49.92
N PRO A 526 22.42 17.63 -51.01
CA PRO A 526 21.92 17.28 -52.34
C PRO A 526 22.46 15.95 -52.87
N SER A 527 23.73 15.63 -52.62
CA SER A 527 24.36 14.39 -53.08
C SER A 527 23.76 13.17 -52.39
N LYS A 528 23.48 13.28 -51.08
CA LYS A 528 22.83 12.21 -50.30
C LYS A 528 21.36 12.07 -50.68
N PHE A 529 20.65 13.18 -50.86
CA PHE A 529 19.27 13.15 -51.37
C PHE A 529 19.19 12.43 -52.72
N LYS A 530 20.03 12.82 -53.69
CA LYS A 530 20.09 12.15 -54.99
C LYS A 530 20.40 10.66 -54.84
N GLN A 531 21.35 10.27 -53.98
CA GLN A 531 21.66 8.87 -53.72
C GLN A 531 20.42 8.09 -53.22
N ALA A 532 19.71 8.64 -52.22
CA ALA A 532 18.53 8.01 -51.64
C ALA A 532 17.41 7.83 -52.69
N ILE A 533 17.09 8.89 -53.44
CA ILE A 533 16.04 8.86 -54.46
C ILE A 533 16.44 7.98 -55.65
N MET A 534 17.67 8.09 -56.16
CA MET A 534 18.15 7.23 -57.26
C MET A 534 18.07 5.75 -56.90
N ASN A 535 18.39 5.38 -55.66
CA ASN A 535 18.28 4.00 -55.20
C ASN A 535 16.82 3.52 -55.19
N MET A 536 15.87 4.38 -54.80
CA MET A 536 14.44 4.07 -54.81
C MET A 536 13.90 3.89 -56.23
N VAL A 537 14.23 4.81 -57.14
CA VAL A 537 13.82 4.74 -58.55
C VAL A 537 14.46 3.54 -59.25
N LYS A 538 15.74 3.25 -58.97
CA LYS A 538 16.41 2.04 -59.47
C LYS A 538 15.72 0.76 -58.99
N ASN A 539 15.36 0.68 -57.70
CA ASN A 539 14.61 -0.47 -57.18
C ASN A 539 13.25 -0.63 -57.86
N SER A 540 12.58 0.49 -58.18
CA SER A 540 11.31 0.53 -58.90
C SER A 540 11.45 -0.02 -60.33
N ILE A 541 12.49 0.41 -61.06
CA ILE A 541 12.79 -0.08 -62.42
C ILE A 541 13.14 -1.57 -62.42
N GLU A 542 13.93 -2.02 -61.45
CA GLU A 542 14.32 -3.44 -61.35
C GLU A 542 13.11 -4.35 -61.00
N ALA A 543 12.14 -3.85 -60.23
CA ALA A 543 10.91 -4.59 -59.91
C ALA A 543 9.96 -4.76 -61.11
N ILE A 544 10.14 -3.93 -62.14
CA ILE A 544 9.34 -3.92 -63.37
C ILE A 544 9.83 -4.93 -64.42
N GLN A 545 11.08 -5.41 -64.35
CA GLN A 545 11.71 -6.26 -65.40
C GLN A 545 10.95 -7.55 -65.77
N SER A 546 9.87 -7.88 -65.05
CA SER A 546 8.96 -9.01 -65.28
C SER A 546 7.60 -8.64 -65.91
N HIS A 547 7.31 -7.37 -66.22
CA HIS A 547 5.99 -6.88 -66.69
C HIS A 547 6.08 -6.15 -68.05
N GLU A 548 5.15 -6.45 -68.98
CA GLU A 548 4.95 -5.65 -70.20
C GLU A 548 4.27 -4.31 -69.83
N ASN A 549 4.75 -3.18 -70.37
CA ASN A 549 4.30 -1.81 -70.06
C ASN A 549 4.59 -1.34 -68.61
N GLY A 550 5.86 -1.45 -68.20
CA GLY A 550 6.33 -0.91 -66.93
C GLY A 550 6.19 0.60 -66.81
N ILE A 551 5.71 1.10 -65.67
CA ILE A 551 5.57 2.52 -65.35
C ILE A 551 6.19 2.78 -63.98
N VAL A 552 7.11 3.74 -63.91
CA VAL A 552 7.58 4.32 -62.65
C VAL A 552 7.08 5.76 -62.57
N GLY A 553 6.24 6.06 -61.58
CA GLY A 553 5.71 7.38 -61.32
C GLY A 553 6.43 8.07 -60.16
N ILE A 554 6.89 9.30 -60.37
CA ILE A 554 7.40 10.20 -59.32
C ILE A 554 6.44 11.39 -59.23
N ASN A 555 5.75 11.55 -58.11
CA ASN A 555 4.88 12.69 -57.85
C ASN A 555 5.34 13.41 -56.58
N VAL A 556 5.42 14.73 -56.63
CA VAL A 556 5.73 15.55 -55.46
C VAL A 556 4.52 16.40 -55.10
N HIS A 557 4.22 16.58 -53.83
CA HIS A 557 3.26 17.57 -53.37
C HIS A 557 3.56 18.01 -51.95
N GLU A 558 3.00 19.14 -51.54
CA GLU A 558 3.01 19.58 -50.16
C GLU A 558 1.78 19.03 -49.43
N GLU A 559 1.99 18.44 -48.24
CA GLU A 559 0.92 17.97 -47.36
C GLU A 559 1.26 18.32 -45.90
N ASN A 560 0.40 19.11 -45.24
CA ASN A 560 0.54 19.48 -43.82
C ASN A 560 1.93 20.07 -43.44
N GLY A 561 2.51 20.93 -44.29
CA GLY A 561 3.83 21.54 -44.06
C GLY A 561 5.02 20.59 -44.30
N MET A 562 4.77 19.44 -44.92
CA MET A 562 5.79 18.47 -45.31
C MET A 562 5.85 18.36 -46.83
N ALA A 563 7.06 18.26 -47.37
CA ALA A 563 7.31 17.89 -48.76
C ALA A 563 7.12 16.37 -48.89
N VAL A 564 6.12 15.93 -49.66
CA VAL A 564 5.82 14.52 -49.88
C VAL A 564 6.28 14.11 -51.28
N ILE A 565 7.24 13.20 -51.35
CA ILE A 565 7.71 12.58 -52.60
C ILE A 565 7.16 11.17 -52.65
N ARG A 566 6.29 10.90 -53.63
CA ARG A 566 5.71 9.59 -53.91
C ARG A 566 6.43 8.97 -55.10
N ILE A 567 7.03 7.81 -54.88
CA ILE A 567 7.65 6.99 -55.93
C ILE A 567 6.82 5.71 -56.03
N SER A 568 6.25 5.42 -57.19
CA SER A 568 5.36 4.29 -57.42
C SER A 568 5.78 3.48 -58.64
N ASP A 569 5.62 2.17 -58.58
CA ASP A 569 5.81 1.25 -59.68
C ASP A 569 4.63 0.30 -59.83
N ASN A 570 4.44 -0.24 -61.03
CA ASN A 570 3.51 -1.33 -61.33
C ASN A 570 4.23 -2.70 -61.47
N GLY A 571 5.33 -2.88 -60.74
CA GLY A 571 6.15 -4.10 -60.79
C GLY A 571 5.58 -5.26 -59.95
N GLU A 572 6.45 -6.21 -59.60
CA GLU A 572 6.05 -7.46 -58.93
C GLU A 572 5.45 -7.34 -57.52
N GLY A 573 5.60 -6.17 -56.86
CA GLY A 573 5.18 -5.95 -55.47
C GLY A 573 5.79 -6.92 -54.44
N MET A 574 5.37 -6.79 -53.19
CA MET A 574 5.90 -7.51 -52.03
C MET A 574 4.81 -8.08 -51.13
N GLU A 575 5.11 -9.21 -50.49
CA GLU A 575 4.30 -9.79 -49.41
C GLU A 575 4.48 -9.00 -48.10
N ALA A 576 3.49 -9.08 -47.19
CA ALA A 576 3.54 -8.37 -45.90
C ALA A 576 4.80 -8.72 -45.06
N GLU A 577 5.24 -9.99 -45.10
CA GLU A 577 6.47 -10.43 -44.44
C GLU A 577 7.73 -9.80 -45.05
N GLN A 578 7.73 -9.55 -46.36
CA GLN A 578 8.86 -8.91 -47.05
C GLN A 578 8.92 -7.42 -46.71
N ILE A 579 7.77 -6.75 -46.60
CA ILE A 579 7.67 -5.34 -46.19
C ILE A 579 8.23 -5.15 -44.77
N ALA A 580 7.92 -6.07 -43.84
CA ALA A 580 8.38 -6.00 -42.45
C ALA A 580 9.92 -6.07 -42.30
N LYS A 581 10.62 -6.66 -43.27
CA LYS A 581 12.08 -6.80 -43.29
C LYS A 581 12.79 -5.73 -44.13
N LEU A 582 12.05 -4.80 -44.74
CA LEU A 582 12.66 -3.73 -45.55
C LEU A 582 13.54 -2.84 -44.68
N GLY A 583 14.78 -2.63 -45.14
CA GLY A 583 15.78 -1.86 -44.42
C GLY A 583 16.63 -2.66 -43.43
N GLU A 584 16.37 -3.96 -43.25
CA GLU A 584 17.30 -4.84 -42.55
C GLU A 584 18.61 -4.99 -43.36
N PRO A 585 19.79 -4.91 -42.72
CA PRO A 585 21.06 -5.09 -43.41
C PRO A 585 21.14 -6.47 -44.09
N TYR A 586 21.66 -6.51 -45.32
CA TYR A 586 21.86 -7.73 -46.13
C TYR A 586 20.59 -8.46 -46.57
N TYR A 587 19.40 -7.94 -46.24
CA TYR A 587 18.15 -8.50 -46.75
C TYR A 587 17.92 -8.07 -48.20
N SER A 588 17.87 -9.02 -49.13
CA SER A 588 17.56 -8.78 -50.54
C SER A 588 16.88 -10.00 -51.17
N THR A 589 15.91 -9.75 -52.04
CA THR A 589 15.28 -10.77 -52.89
C THR A 589 16.00 -10.93 -54.25
N LYS A 590 17.04 -10.13 -54.51
CA LYS A 590 17.74 -10.05 -55.80
C LYS A 590 18.99 -10.93 -55.79
N THR A 591 19.23 -11.69 -56.87
CA THR A 591 20.40 -12.58 -57.03
C THR A 591 21.76 -11.86 -57.04
N LYS A 592 21.79 -10.58 -57.46
CA LYS A 592 23.01 -9.73 -57.44
C LYS A 592 22.95 -8.57 -56.44
N GLY A 593 21.87 -8.48 -55.63
CA GLY A 593 21.65 -7.39 -54.69
C GLY A 593 22.46 -7.53 -53.40
N THR A 594 22.94 -6.41 -52.87
CA THR A 594 23.78 -6.37 -51.65
C THR A 594 22.93 -6.30 -50.38
N GLY A 595 21.64 -5.95 -50.51
CA GLY A 595 20.74 -5.71 -49.38
C GLY A 595 21.06 -4.47 -48.54
N LEU A 596 22.03 -3.64 -48.96
CA LEU A 596 22.44 -2.45 -48.20
C LEU A 596 21.79 -1.16 -48.70
N GLY A 597 21.39 -1.09 -49.97
CA GLY A 597 20.90 0.16 -50.58
C GLY A 597 19.70 0.73 -49.83
N LEU A 598 18.68 -0.08 -49.54
CA LEU A 598 17.47 0.42 -48.87
C LEU A 598 17.72 0.84 -47.42
N MET A 599 18.59 0.12 -46.71
CA MET A 599 19.07 0.49 -45.38
C MET A 599 19.78 1.85 -45.41
N VAL A 600 20.60 2.13 -46.44
CA VAL A 600 21.22 3.44 -46.65
C VAL A 600 20.19 4.51 -46.94
N THR A 601 19.18 4.23 -47.78
CA THR A 601 18.08 5.16 -48.06
C THR A 601 17.32 5.53 -46.79
N PHE A 602 16.95 4.55 -45.94
CA PHE A 602 16.31 4.83 -44.65
C PHE A 602 17.18 5.75 -43.79
N ARG A 603 18.49 5.48 -43.73
CA ARG A 603 19.40 6.26 -42.90
C ARG A 603 19.60 7.68 -43.41
N ILE A 604 19.72 7.88 -44.73
CA ILE A 604 19.83 9.22 -45.33
C ILE A 604 18.57 10.04 -45.03
N ILE A 605 17.39 9.44 -45.21
CA ILE A 605 16.11 10.12 -44.97
C ILE A 605 15.97 10.48 -43.49
N GLU A 606 16.33 9.57 -42.58
CA GLU A 606 16.30 9.80 -41.13
C GLU A 606 17.21 10.96 -40.69
N VAL A 607 18.43 11.04 -41.24
CA VAL A 607 19.38 12.12 -40.92
C VAL A 607 18.93 13.47 -41.50
N MET A 608 18.17 13.46 -42.60
CA MET A 608 17.50 14.65 -43.15
C MET A 608 16.16 14.96 -42.45
N GLU A 609 15.91 14.38 -41.26
CA GLU A 609 14.69 14.55 -40.47
C GLU A 609 13.40 14.14 -41.20
N GLY A 610 13.52 13.27 -42.20
CA GLY A 610 12.42 12.77 -42.99
C GLY A 610 11.85 11.44 -42.50
N THR A 611 10.76 11.01 -43.13
CA THR A 611 10.15 9.69 -42.92
C THR A 611 9.98 8.95 -44.24
N LEU A 612 10.17 7.63 -44.24
CA LEU A 612 9.95 6.75 -45.39
C LEU A 612 8.94 5.66 -45.01
N GLN A 613 7.90 5.50 -45.82
CA GLN A 613 6.88 4.47 -45.66
C GLN A 613 6.66 3.73 -46.98
N PHE A 614 6.40 2.42 -46.90
CA PHE A 614 6.09 1.58 -48.05
C PHE A 614 4.66 1.08 -47.99
N ARG A 615 4.03 1.01 -49.16
CA ARG A 615 2.77 0.32 -49.41
C ARG A 615 3.00 -0.56 -50.64
N SER A 616 2.80 -1.86 -50.52
CA SER A 616 3.04 -2.79 -51.62
C SER A 616 2.04 -3.93 -51.54
N GLU A 617 1.63 -4.43 -52.69
CA GLU A 617 0.80 -5.62 -52.81
C GLU A 617 1.39 -6.51 -53.91
N LYS A 618 1.59 -7.79 -53.61
CA LYS A 618 2.19 -8.74 -54.56
C LYS A 618 1.39 -8.77 -55.86
N GLY A 619 2.08 -8.55 -56.98
CA GLY A 619 1.51 -8.51 -58.33
C GLY A 619 0.82 -7.20 -58.73
N LYS A 620 0.78 -6.17 -57.86
CA LYS A 620 0.23 -4.84 -58.20
C LYS A 620 1.26 -3.71 -58.22
N GLY A 621 2.40 -3.91 -57.59
CA GLY A 621 3.49 -2.93 -57.53
C GLY A 621 3.74 -2.38 -56.13
N THR A 622 4.59 -1.36 -56.05
CA THR A 622 5.02 -0.74 -54.79
C THR A 622 4.90 0.77 -54.85
N GLU A 623 4.52 1.37 -53.73
CA GLU A 623 4.51 2.80 -53.48
C GLU A 623 5.40 3.11 -52.27
N ALA A 624 6.35 4.01 -52.45
CA ALA A 624 7.16 4.59 -51.40
C ALA A 624 6.78 6.06 -51.19
N LEU A 625 6.46 6.42 -49.95
CA LEU A 625 6.17 7.78 -49.53
C LEU A 625 7.31 8.29 -48.66
N ILE A 626 8.01 9.30 -49.18
CA ILE A 626 9.08 10.00 -48.48
C ILE A 626 8.54 11.37 -48.07
N ARG A 627 8.73 11.76 -46.80
CA ARG A 627 8.30 13.07 -46.30
C ARG A 627 9.47 13.80 -45.67
N PHE A 628 9.63 15.07 -45.99
CA PHE A 628 10.61 15.97 -45.38
C PHE A 628 9.94 17.24 -44.84
N PRO A 629 10.44 17.84 -43.76
CA PRO A 629 9.99 19.17 -43.32
C PRO A 629 10.28 20.22 -44.40
N ILE A 630 9.29 21.05 -44.73
CA ILE A 630 9.49 22.16 -45.68
C ILE A 630 10.34 23.25 -45.01
N ALA A 631 11.33 23.74 -45.75
CA ALA A 631 12.13 24.90 -45.38
C ALA A 631 11.60 26.16 -46.06
N SER A 632 11.71 27.31 -45.40
CA SER A 632 11.44 28.60 -46.03
C SER A 632 12.52 28.94 -47.06
N GLU A 633 12.11 29.44 -48.22
CA GLU A 633 13.00 30.06 -49.21
C GLU A 633 13.78 31.20 -48.51
N PHE A 634 15.11 31.16 -48.57
CA PHE A 634 15.98 32.21 -48.02
C PHE A 634 16.51 33.10 -49.14
#